data_AF-A0A366BZI0-F1
#
_entry.id   AF-A0A366BZI0-F1
#
_cell.length_a   1.000
_cell.length_b   1.000
_cell.length_c   1.000
_cell.angle_alpha   90.00
_cell.angle_beta   90.00
_cell.angle_gamma   90.00
#
_symmetry.space_group_name_H-M   'P 1'
#
loop_
_entity.id
_entity.type
_entity.pdbx_description
1 polymer ?
#
loop_
_entity_poly.entity_id
_entity_poly.type
_entity_poly.pdbx_seq_one_letter_code
_entity_poly.pdbx_strand_id
1 'polypeptide(L)'
;MIDWTRVDELRDEVGEDAFDEVLDLFLEEVDEVIERVAPGRDPADLAADLHFVRGSALNLGFKDFCVLCQGIERQLAQGQNVDLVPLTAAYASSKVELLGRVRTRRDVA
;
A
#
# COMPACT_ATOMS: atom_id res chain seq x y z
N MET A 1 1.87 10.18 -2.17
CA MET A 1 3.19 10.36 -2.81
C MET A 1 3.84 9.00 -2.99
N ILE A 2 4.17 8.64 -4.23
CA ILE A 2 4.83 7.37 -4.58
C ILE A 2 6.35 7.55 -4.64
N ASP A 3 7.08 6.61 -4.06
CA ASP A 3 8.52 6.43 -4.25
C ASP A 3 8.80 5.71 -5.57
N TRP A 4 8.91 6.49 -6.64
CA TRP A 4 9.17 5.95 -7.97
C TRP A 4 10.54 5.29 -8.10
N THR A 5 11.52 5.68 -7.27
CA THR A 5 12.81 5.00 -7.23
C THR A 5 12.63 3.56 -6.79
N ARG A 6 11.85 3.30 -5.73
CA ARG A 6 11.57 1.93 -5.27
C ARG A 6 10.81 1.11 -6.31
N VAL A 7 9.88 1.73 -7.05
CA VAL A 7 9.14 1.07 -8.13
C VAL A 7 10.08 0.68 -9.28
N ASP A 8 11.01 1.57 -9.66
CA ASP A 8 12.02 1.28 -10.68
C ASP A 8 12.99 0.17 -10.21
N GLU A 9 13.42 0.19 -8.93
CA GLU A 9 14.22 -0.88 -8.33
C GLU A 9 13.48 -2.23 -8.34
N LEU A 10 12.20 -2.26 -7.97
CA LEU A 10 11.40 -3.48 -7.99
C LEU A 10 11.35 -4.07 -9.40
N ARG A 11 11.16 -3.24 -10.43
CA ARG A 11 11.20 -3.68 -11.83
C ARG A 11 12.56 -4.27 -12.20
N ASP A 12 13.65 -3.65 -11.77
CA ASP A 12 15.00 -4.13 -12.06
C ASP A 12 15.30 -5.45 -11.31
N GLU A 13 14.74 -5.64 -10.12
CA GLU A 13 14.87 -6.85 -9.29
C GLU A 13 14.15 -8.06 -9.91
N VAL A 14 12.93 -7.87 -10.41
CA VAL A 14 12.07 -8.98 -10.91
C VAL A 14 12.15 -9.15 -12.43
N GLY A 15 12.63 -8.14 -13.14
CA GLY A 15 12.67 -8.09 -14.60
C GLY A 15 11.37 -7.55 -15.21
N GLU A 16 11.48 -7.00 -16.42
CA GLU A 16 10.36 -6.36 -17.14
C GLU A 16 9.18 -7.32 -17.38
N ASP A 17 9.47 -8.57 -17.78
CA ASP A 17 8.47 -9.58 -18.10
C ASP A 17 7.61 -9.99 -16.89
N ALA A 18 8.18 -9.95 -15.68
CA ALA A 18 7.51 -10.36 -14.45
C ALA A 18 6.99 -9.17 -13.63
N PHE A 19 7.33 -7.94 -14.00
CA PHE A 19 7.02 -6.76 -13.19
C PHE A 19 5.52 -6.53 -13.03
N ASP A 20 4.73 -6.68 -14.09
CA ASP A 20 3.28 -6.51 -14.03
C ASP A 20 2.63 -7.54 -13.08
N GLU A 21 3.05 -8.81 -13.13
CA GLU A 21 2.53 -9.87 -12.25
C GLU A 21 2.86 -9.60 -10.77
N VAL A 22 4.09 -9.18 -10.49
CA VAL A 22 4.52 -8.83 -9.13
C VAL A 22 3.80 -7.59 -8.62
N LEU A 23 3.56 -6.60 -9.48
CA LEU A 23 2.81 -5.40 -9.14
C LEU A 23 1.36 -5.73 -8.77
N ASP A 24 0.70 -6.56 -9.58
CA ASP A 24 -0.67 -7.00 -9.37
C ASP A 24 -0.78 -7.80 -8.07
N LEU A 25 0.17 -8.71 -7.79
CA LEU A 25 0.21 -9.48 -6.53
C LEU A 25 0.26 -8.56 -5.30
N PHE A 26 1.18 -7.59 -5.27
CA PHE A 26 1.25 -6.66 -4.13
C PHE A 26 0.01 -5.76 -4.04
N LEU A 27 -0.59 -5.38 -5.17
CA LEU A 27 -1.82 -4.58 -5.16
C LEU A 27 -3.00 -5.37 -4.59
N GLU A 28 -3.16 -6.63 -5.00
CA GLU A 28 -4.17 -7.56 -4.49
C GLU A 28 -4.02 -7.76 -2.97
N GLU A 29 -2.80 -8.01 -2.48
CA GLU A 29 -2.55 -8.13 -1.04
C GLU A 29 -3.01 -6.90 -0.25
N VAL A 30 -2.79 -5.70 -0.79
CA VAL A 30 -3.22 -4.46 -0.12
C VAL A 30 -4.73 -4.26 -0.26
N ASP A 31 -5.32 -4.56 -1.41
CA ASP A 31 -6.77 -4.49 -1.62
C ASP A 31 -7.53 -5.36 -0.61
N GLU A 32 -7.15 -6.64 -0.50
CA GLU A 32 -7.81 -7.61 0.39
C GLU A 32 -7.82 -7.16 1.86
N VAL A 33 -6.77 -6.46 2.28
CA VAL A 33 -6.70 -5.94 3.64
C VAL A 33 -7.52 -4.66 3.77
N ILE A 34 -7.45 -3.77 2.80
CA ILE A 34 -8.21 -2.51 2.84
C ILE A 34 -9.72 -2.77 2.85
N GLU A 35 -10.19 -3.82 2.19
CA GLU A 35 -11.60 -4.24 2.24
C GLU A 35 -12.07 -4.67 3.64
N ARG A 36 -11.17 -5.21 4.48
CA ARG A 36 -11.47 -5.63 5.86
C ARG A 36 -11.06 -4.63 6.94
N VAL A 37 -10.49 -3.49 6.56
CA VAL A 37 -10.16 -2.40 7.49
C VAL A 37 -11.45 -1.65 7.82
N ALA A 38 -11.96 -1.86 9.03
CA ALA A 38 -13.20 -1.27 9.50
C ALA A 38 -13.13 -0.85 10.98
N PRO A 39 -13.88 0.18 11.41
CA PRO A 39 -14.00 0.55 12.82
C PRO A 39 -14.58 -0.60 13.67
N GLY A 40 -14.17 -0.68 14.94
CA GLY A 40 -14.71 -1.65 15.91
C GLY A 40 -14.09 -3.04 15.85
N ARG A 41 -13.07 -3.26 15.00
CA ARG A 41 -12.21 -4.44 15.04
C ARG A 41 -11.37 -4.48 16.31
N ASP A 42 -10.94 -5.68 16.69
CA ASP A 42 -9.94 -5.85 17.74
C ASP A 42 -8.67 -5.04 17.38
N PRO A 43 -8.16 -4.19 18.28
CA PRO A 43 -6.98 -3.36 18.02
C PRO A 43 -5.72 -4.15 17.64
N ALA A 44 -5.53 -5.36 18.18
CA ALA A 44 -4.36 -6.18 17.87
C ALA A 44 -4.46 -6.77 16.46
N ASP A 45 -5.65 -7.25 16.07
CA ASP A 45 -5.88 -7.76 14.71
C ASP A 45 -5.75 -6.64 13.67
N LEU A 46 -6.29 -5.45 13.95
CA LEU A 46 -6.15 -4.30 13.07
C LEU A 46 -4.69 -3.87 12.93
N ALA A 47 -3.93 -3.83 14.03
CA ALA A 47 -2.51 -3.50 13.98
C ALA A 47 -1.69 -4.54 13.18
N ALA A 48 -2.01 -5.83 13.30
CA ALA A 48 -1.36 -6.89 12.53
C ALA A 48 -1.64 -6.76 11.01
N ASP A 49 -2.89 -6.49 10.64
CA ASP A 49 -3.27 -6.24 9.25
C ASP A 49 -2.54 -5.02 8.67
N LEU A 50 -2.48 -3.91 9.42
CA LEU A 50 -1.77 -2.70 9.00
C LEU A 50 -0.27 -2.94 8.84
N HIS A 51 0.33 -3.73 9.72
CA HIS A 51 1.74 -4.10 9.63
C HIS A 51 2.03 -4.90 8.37
N PHE A 52 1.15 -5.86 8.04
CA PHE A 52 1.24 -6.68 6.83
C PHE A 52 1.17 -5.82 5.57
N VAL A 53 0.12 -5.01 5.39
CA VAL A 53 -0.01 -4.18 4.17
C VAL A 53 1.06 -3.15 4.04
N ARG A 54 1.61 -2.65 5.15
CA ARG A 54 2.74 -1.73 5.07
C ARG A 54 3.94 -2.40 4.41
N GLY A 55 4.15 -3.70 4.62
CA GLY A 55 5.18 -4.49 3.94
C GLY A 55 4.94 -4.51 2.42
N SER A 56 3.76 -4.93 1.98
CA SER A 56 3.40 -5.00 0.55
C SER A 56 3.42 -3.62 -0.12
N ALA A 57 2.81 -2.62 0.52
CA ALA A 57 2.73 -1.25 0.02
C ALA A 57 4.10 -0.55 -0.05
N LEU A 58 5.08 -0.96 0.76
CA LEU A 58 6.45 -0.46 0.67
C LEU A 58 7.14 -0.91 -0.63
N ASN A 59 6.88 -2.14 -1.10
CA ASN A 59 7.37 -2.60 -2.40
C ASN A 59 6.79 -1.78 -3.56
N LEU A 60 5.55 -1.32 -3.41
CA LEU A 60 4.87 -0.43 -4.38
C LEU A 60 5.28 1.05 -4.25
N GLY A 61 6.13 1.39 -3.28
CA GLY A 61 6.57 2.75 -3.02
C GLY A 61 5.49 3.66 -2.40
N PHE A 62 4.42 3.14 -1.80
CA PHE A 62 3.32 3.96 -1.26
C PHE A 62 3.67 4.64 0.07
N LYS A 63 4.60 5.59 0.04
CA LYS A 63 5.18 6.24 1.23
C LYS A 63 4.13 6.80 2.20
N ASP A 64 3.20 7.61 1.71
CA ASP A 64 2.22 8.27 2.58
C ASP A 64 1.27 7.24 3.24
N PHE A 65 0.88 6.21 2.49
CA PHE A 65 0.09 5.10 3.01
C PHE A 65 0.86 4.37 4.13
N CYS A 66 2.14 4.05 3.90
CA CYS A 66 2.98 3.39 4.91
C CYS A 66 3.15 4.22 6.19
N VAL A 67 3.26 5.55 6.06
CA VAL A 67 3.30 6.48 7.20
C VAL A 67 1.99 6.44 7.99
N LEU A 68 0.85 6.42 7.30
CA LEU A 68 -0.47 6.32 7.94
C LEU A 68 -0.65 4.99 8.67
N CYS A 69 -0.27 3.86 8.06
CA CYS A 69 -0.27 2.55 8.73
C CYS A 69 0.51 2.59 10.05
N GLN A 70 1.76 3.08 10.03
CA GLN A 70 2.56 3.21 11.25
C GLN A 70 1.95 4.15 12.29
N GLY A 71 1.34 5.25 11.86
CA GLY A 71 0.65 6.18 12.75
C GLY A 71 -0.49 5.51 13.49
N ILE A 72 -1.35 4.80 12.74
CA ILE A 72 -2.51 4.08 13.28
C ILE A 72 -2.06 2.94 14.21
N GLU A 73 -1.04 2.15 13.83
CA GLU A 73 -0.47 1.11 14.71
C GLU A 73 -0.03 1.67 16.07
N ARG A 74 0.65 2.83 16.08
CA ARG A 74 1.07 3.49 17.33
C ARG A 74 -0.12 3.97 18.16
N GLN A 75 -1.15 4.50 17.52
CA GLN A 75 -2.37 4.94 18.20
C GLN A 75 -3.11 3.74 18.82
N LEU A 76 -3.24 2.63 18.10
CA LEU A 76 -3.84 1.39 18.59
C LEU A 76 -3.06 0.84 19.80
N ALA A 77 -1.72 0.83 19.75
CA ALA A 77 -0.88 0.41 20.86
C ALA A 77 -1.05 1.28 22.12
N GLN A 78 -1.51 2.53 21.97
CA GLN A 78 -1.83 3.45 23.06
C GLN A 78 -3.29 3.37 23.51
N GLY A 79 -4.10 2.47 22.92
CA GLY A 79 -5.53 2.35 23.20
C GLY A 79 -6.35 3.53 22.71
N GLN A 80 -5.86 4.28 21.71
CA GLN A 80 -6.57 5.42 21.13
C GLN A 80 -7.55 4.98 20.05
N ASN A 81 -8.60 5.78 19.88
CA ASN A 81 -9.47 5.66 18.71
C ASN A 81 -8.71 6.11 17.47
N VAL A 82 -8.93 5.41 16.36
CA VAL A 82 -8.26 5.67 15.09
C VAL A 82 -9.26 6.03 14.01
N ASP A 83 -8.87 6.96 13.14
CA ASP A 83 -9.60 7.29 11.92
C ASP A 83 -8.94 6.57 10.73
N LEU A 84 -9.73 5.74 10.06
CA LEU A 84 -9.28 4.91 8.93
C LEU A 84 -9.57 5.58 7.58
N VAL A 85 -10.33 6.68 7.54
CA VAL A 85 -10.68 7.37 6.29
C VAL A 85 -9.45 7.92 5.56
N PRO A 86 -8.47 8.57 6.23
CA PRO A 86 -7.27 9.03 5.56
C PRO A 86 -6.43 7.90 4.95
N LEU A 87 -6.41 6.73 5.61
CA LEU A 87 -5.67 5.56 5.16
C LEU A 87 -6.25 5.01 3.85
N THR A 88 -7.57 4.79 3.79
CA THR A 88 -8.23 4.25 2.60
C THR A 88 -8.16 5.24 1.42
N ALA A 89 -8.28 6.54 1.70
CA ALA A 89 -8.10 7.59 0.69
C ALA A 89 -6.66 7.62 0.12
N ALA A 90 -5.65 7.50 0.99
CA ALA A 90 -4.25 7.47 0.56
C ALA A 90 -3.94 6.26 -0.31
N TYR A 91 -4.48 5.08 0.02
CA TYR A 91 -4.35 3.89 -0.82
C TYR A 91 -4.99 4.09 -2.19
N ALA A 92 -6.26 4.52 -2.22
CA ALA A 92 -6.98 4.72 -3.47
C ALA A 92 -6.26 5.70 -4.41
N SER A 93 -5.78 6.82 -3.88
CA SER A 93 -5.00 7.80 -4.64
C SER A 93 -3.68 7.22 -5.17
N SER A 94 -2.96 6.46 -4.34
CA SER A 94 -1.68 5.86 -4.72
C SER A 94 -1.85 4.79 -5.80
N LYS A 95 -2.91 3.97 -5.70
CA LYS A 95 -3.24 2.96 -6.70
C LYS A 95 -3.54 3.58 -8.07
N VAL A 96 -4.33 4.65 -8.10
CA VAL A 96 -4.64 5.39 -9.34
C VAL A 96 -3.38 5.97 -9.96
N GLU A 97 -2.52 6.61 -9.16
CA GLU A 97 -1.28 7.22 -9.65
C GLU A 97 -0.30 6.16 -10.19
N LEU A 98 -0.15 5.03 -9.47
CA LEU A 98 0.68 3.90 -9.87
C LEU A 98 0.27 3.35 -11.23
N LEU A 99 -1.00 2.91 -11.34
CA LEU A 99 -1.53 2.29 -12.55
C LEU A 99 -1.54 3.27 -13.74
N GLY A 100 -1.80 4.55 -13.49
CA GLY A 100 -1.76 5.58 -14.52
C GLY A 100 -0.36 5.71 -15.16
N ARG A 101 0.70 5.75 -14.33
CA ARG A 101 2.07 5.90 -14.84
C ARG A 101 2.61 4.61 -15.46
N VAL A 102 2.31 3.45 -14.88
CA VAL A 102 2.73 2.16 -15.44
C VAL A 102 2.11 1.94 -16.82
N ARG A 103 0.83 2.27 -17.02
CA ARG A 103 0.18 2.24 -18.35
C ARG A 103 0.83 3.21 -19.33
N THR A 104 1.08 4.45 -18.91
CA THR A 104 1.70 5.47 -19.78
C THR A 104 3.11 5.06 -20.23
N ARG A 105 3.89 4.38 -19.38
CA ARG A 105 5.23 3.89 -19.76
C ARG A 105 5.17 2.78 -20.81
N ARG A 106 4.11 1.97 -20.85
CA ARG A 106 3.91 0.92 -21.86
C ARG A 106 3.59 1.48 -23.24
N ASP A 107 2.87 2.60 -23.33
CA ASP A 107 2.49 3.19 -24.62
C ASP A 107 3.67 3.85 -25.36
N VAL A 108 4.83 3.99 -24.72
CA VAL A 108 6.00 4.74 -25.23
C VAL A 108 7.23 3.83 -25.47
N ALA A 109 7.19 2.57 -25.02
CA ALA A 109 8.24 1.57 -25.20
C ALA A 109 7.95 0.66 -26.41
#